data_AF-A0A672IEG6-F1
#
_entry.id   AF-A0A672IEG6-F1
#
_cell.length_a   1.000
_cell.length_b   1.000
_cell.length_c   1.000
_cell.angle_alpha   90.00
_cell.angle_beta   90.00
_cell.angle_gamma   90.00
#
_symmetry.space_group_name_H-M   'P 1'
#
loop_
_entity.id
_entity.type
_entity.pdbx_description
1 polymer ?
#
loop_
_entity_poly.entity_id
_entity_poly.type
_entity_poly.pdbx_seq_one_letter_code
_entity_poly.pdbx_strand_id
1 'polypeptide(L)'
;MCDSCGSSLAELGVAVQEFGEQNPLLCKQLGDAVAKLTETQRHTMQQVQDRASRLKKQAEKQVEEYQSVKAFILGWADKAEALVTGNIIWSSASQLQEQIRAHQVTCAAIIFQ
;
A
#
# COMPACT_ATOMS: atom_id res chain seq x y z
N MET A 1 -3.28 18.76 -3.12
CA MET A 1 -3.10 20.14 -2.61
C MET A 1 -4.39 20.90 -2.87
N CYS A 2 -5.02 21.41 -1.82
CA CYS A 2 -6.11 22.37 -1.96
C CYS A 2 -5.54 23.76 -1.68
N ASP A 3 -4.58 24.20 -2.51
CA ASP A 3 -3.96 25.53 -2.36
C ASP A 3 -5.02 26.63 -2.49
N SER A 4 -6.04 26.41 -3.32
CA SER A 4 -7.18 27.32 -3.45
C SER A 4 -7.89 27.58 -2.13
N CYS A 5 -8.03 26.56 -1.26
CA CYS A 5 -8.70 26.74 0.01
C CYS A 5 -7.85 27.56 1.00
N GLY A 6 -6.51 27.46 0.93
CA GLY A 6 -5.61 28.29 1.71
C GLY A 6 -5.66 29.75 1.26
N SER A 7 -5.61 29.98 -0.05
CA SER A 7 -5.73 31.32 -0.65
C SER A 7 -7.07 31.98 -0.30
N SER A 8 -8.19 31.26 -0.46
CA SER A 8 -9.52 31.79 -0.11
C SER A 8 -9.67 32.10 1.38
N LEU A 9 -9.04 31.33 2.27
CA LEU A 9 -9.04 31.61 3.71
C LEU A 9 -8.20 32.84 4.07
N ALA A 10 -7.07 33.03 3.39
CA ALA A 10 -6.25 34.22 3.55
C ALA A 10 -7.01 35.48 3.07
N GLU A 11 -7.64 35.40 1.89
CA GLU A 11 -8.49 36.48 1.35
C GLU A 11 -9.66 36.81 2.28
N LEU A 12 -10.32 35.78 2.84
CA LEU A 12 -11.38 35.96 3.83
C LEU A 12 -10.89 36.65 5.10
N GLY A 13 -9.69 36.29 5.58
CA GLY A 13 -9.06 36.94 6.73
C GLY A 13 -8.83 38.43 6.50
N VAL A 14 -8.33 38.80 5.31
CA VAL A 14 -8.15 40.20 4.91
C VAL A 14 -9.48 40.94 4.85
N ALA A 15 -10.50 40.36 4.20
CA ALA A 15 -11.82 40.98 4.10
C ALA A 15 -12.50 41.20 5.47
N VAL A 16 -12.32 40.26 6.42
CA VAL A 16 -12.84 40.40 7.79
C VAL A 16 -12.09 41.49 8.56
N GLN A 17 -10.78 41.64 8.33
CA GLN A 17 -9.99 42.71 8.93
C GLN A 17 -10.45 44.08 8.44
N GLU A 18 -10.58 44.27 7.12
CA GLU A 18 -11.06 45.51 6.49
C GLU A 18 -12.48 45.87 6.95
N PHE A 19 -13.38 44.87 7.03
CA PHE A 19 -14.73 45.06 7.57
C PHE A 19 -14.74 45.52 9.03
N GLY A 20 -13.79 45.02 9.82
CA GLY A 20 -13.68 45.31 11.23
C GLY A 20 -13.32 46.75 11.58
N GLU A 21 -12.69 47.47 10.65
CA GLU A 21 -12.41 48.91 10.79
C GLU A 21 -13.71 49.73 10.92
N GLN A 22 -14.79 49.26 10.29
CA GLN A 22 -16.11 49.90 10.32
C GLN A 22 -17.04 49.30 11.40
N ASN A 23 -16.79 48.06 11.85
CA ASN A 23 -17.70 47.31 12.73
C ASN A 23 -16.95 46.45 13.79
N PRO A 24 -16.50 47.03 14.91
CA PRO A 24 -15.60 46.35 15.86
C PRO A 24 -16.19 45.11 16.56
N LEU A 25 -17.48 45.14 16.91
CA LEU A 25 -18.13 44.03 17.63
C LEU A 25 -18.36 42.80 16.74
N LEU A 26 -18.77 43.03 15.48
CA LEU A 26 -18.98 41.96 14.49
C LEU A 26 -17.65 41.38 14.00
N CYS A 27 -16.60 42.21 13.90
CA CYS A 27 -15.25 41.79 13.56
C CYS A 27 -14.74 40.67 14.48
N LYS A 28 -14.95 40.81 15.80
CA LYS A 28 -14.51 39.81 16.76
C LYS A 28 -15.15 38.44 16.51
N GLN A 29 -16.46 38.41 16.30
CA GLN A 29 -17.19 37.16 16.03
C GLN A 29 -16.77 36.52 14.71
N LEU A 30 -16.59 37.33 13.67
CA LEU A 30 -16.10 36.89 12.36
C LEU A 30 -14.65 36.38 12.45
N GLY A 31 -13.78 37.07 13.19
CA GLY A 31 -12.40 36.67 13.43
C GLY A 31 -12.31 35.33 14.16
N ASP A 32 -13.12 35.13 15.21
CA ASP A 32 -13.20 33.85 15.93
C ASP A 32 -13.69 32.72 15.00
N ALA A 33 -14.68 33.01 14.13
CA ALA A 33 -15.18 32.05 13.15
C ALA A 33 -14.12 31.69 12.08
N VAL A 34 -13.39 32.67 11.56
CA VAL A 34 -12.29 32.47 10.61
C VAL A 34 -11.16 31.69 11.26
N ALA A 35 -10.76 32.01 12.50
CA ALA A 35 -9.74 31.27 13.23
C ALA A 35 -10.12 29.78 13.41
N LYS A 36 -11.39 29.52 13.78
CA LYS A 36 -11.90 28.15 13.88
C LYS A 36 -11.92 27.42 12.53
N LEU A 37 -12.24 28.14 11.45
CA LEU A 37 -12.23 27.58 10.09
C LEU A 37 -10.80 27.24 9.64
N THR A 38 -9.82 28.13 9.87
CA THR A 38 -8.40 27.89 9.60
C THR A 38 -7.89 26.65 10.34
N GLU A 39 -8.24 26.53 11.62
CA GLU A 39 -7.82 25.38 12.42
C GLU A 39 -8.45 24.07 11.91
N THR A 40 -9.73 24.12 11.54
CA THR A 40 -10.43 22.97 10.93
C THR A 40 -9.80 22.58 9.59
N GLN A 41 -9.44 23.56 8.76
CA GLN A 41 -8.76 23.33 7.47
C GLN A 41 -7.40 22.66 7.71
N ARG A 42 -6.60 23.18 8.64
CA ARG A 42 -5.29 22.61 9.02
C ARG A 42 -5.41 21.17 9.49
N HIS A 43 -6.36 20.88 10.39
CA HIS A 43 -6.64 19.52 10.83
C HIS A 43 -7.06 18.60 9.69
N THR A 44 -7.92 19.08 8.79
CA THR A 44 -8.37 18.31 7.62
C THR A 44 -7.20 18.00 6.70
N MET A 45 -6.33 18.97 6.41
CA MET A 45 -5.12 18.77 5.62
C MET A 45 -4.19 17.73 6.24
N GLN A 46 -3.96 17.81 7.56
CA GLN A 46 -3.15 16.83 8.27
C GLN A 46 -3.75 15.43 8.16
N GLN A 47 -5.07 15.30 8.37
CA GLN A 47 -5.75 14.01 8.30
C GLN A 47 -5.68 13.39 6.90
N VAL A 48 -5.84 14.21 5.84
CA VAL A 48 -5.69 13.75 4.45
C VAL A 48 -4.26 13.29 4.19
N GLN A 49 -3.26 14.04 4.66
CA GLN A 49 -1.86 13.69 4.49
C GLN A 49 -1.51 12.38 5.24
N ASP A 50 -1.97 12.24 6.49
CA ASP A 50 -1.77 11.03 7.28
C ASP A 50 -2.44 9.83 6.62
N ARG A 51 -3.67 9.99 6.14
CA ARG A 51 -4.39 8.94 5.40
C ARG A 51 -3.64 8.55 4.13
N ALA A 52 -3.16 9.52 3.35
CA ALA A 52 -2.41 9.26 2.13
C ALA A 52 -1.10 8.51 2.43
N SER A 53 -0.36 8.93 3.46
CA SER A 53 0.89 8.26 3.85
C SER A 53 0.67 6.84 4.34
N ARG A 54 -0.41 6.59 5.09
CA ARG A 54 -0.81 5.25 5.54
C ARG A 54 -1.18 4.34 4.37
N LEU A 55 -1.99 4.85 3.44
CA LEU A 55 -2.38 4.10 2.24
C LEU A 55 -1.18 3.76 1.36
N LYS A 56 -0.25 4.72 1.18
CA LYS A 56 0.99 4.48 0.43
C LYS A 56 1.81 3.35 1.05
N LYS A 57 2.07 3.42 2.37
CA LYS A 57 2.82 2.37 3.09
C LYS A 57 2.13 1.01 3.00
N GLN A 58 0.80 0.98 3.10
CA GLN A 58 0.03 -0.25 2.98
C GLN A 58 0.12 -0.85 1.56
N ALA A 59 0.04 -0.02 0.53
CA ALA A 59 0.20 -0.47 -0.85
C ALA A 59 1.60 -1.04 -1.11
N GLU A 60 2.64 -0.36 -0.62
CA GLU A 60 4.04 -0.84 -0.72
C GLU A 60 4.20 -2.21 -0.04
N LYS A 61 3.68 -2.37 1.18
CA LYS A 61 3.69 -3.65 1.91
C LYS A 61 2.96 -4.76 1.16
N GLN A 62 1.79 -4.45 0.59
CA GLN A 62 1.02 -5.43 -0.19
C GLN A 62 1.75 -5.86 -1.47
N VAL A 63 2.45 -4.95 -2.13
CA VAL A 63 3.28 -5.28 -3.30
C VAL A 63 4.44 -6.19 -2.89
N GLU A 64 5.11 -5.90 -1.78
CA GLU A 64 6.21 -6.74 -1.29
C GLU A 64 5.74 -8.16 -0.93
N GLU A 65 4.62 -8.28 -0.20
CA GLU A 65 3.99 -9.56 0.12
C GLU A 65 3.62 -10.35 -1.15
N TYR A 66 3.00 -9.69 -2.13
CA TYR A 66 2.66 -10.30 -3.41
C TYR A 66 3.90 -10.79 -4.17
N GLN A 67 4.97 -9.98 -4.23
CA GLN A 67 6.19 -10.38 -4.92
C GLN A 67 6.86 -11.58 -4.24
N SER A 68 6.85 -11.64 -2.90
CA SER A 68 7.36 -12.77 -2.13
C SER A 68 6.59 -14.06 -2.46
N VAL A 69 5.26 -14.02 -2.39
CA VAL A 69 4.40 -15.17 -2.72
C VAL A 69 4.56 -15.58 -4.18
N LYS A 70 4.64 -14.63 -5.10
CA LYS A 70 4.87 -14.89 -6.52
C LYS A 70 6.21 -15.59 -6.74
N ALA A 71 7.29 -15.10 -6.12
CA ALA A 71 8.61 -15.71 -6.24
C ALA A 71 8.63 -17.13 -5.69
N PHE A 72 7.94 -17.37 -4.56
CA PHE A 72 7.76 -18.70 -4.00
C PHE A 72 7.04 -19.63 -4.98
N ILE A 73 5.88 -19.23 -5.51
CA ILE A 73 5.10 -20.04 -6.48
C ILE A 73 5.90 -20.31 -7.75
N LEU A 74 6.62 -19.32 -8.28
CA LEU A 74 7.45 -19.50 -9.47
C LEU A 74 8.59 -20.50 -9.22
N GLY A 75 9.28 -20.41 -8.08
CA GLY A 75 10.33 -21.38 -7.75
C GLY A 75 9.79 -22.81 -7.63
N TRP A 76 8.53 -22.97 -7.23
CA TRP A 76 7.83 -24.24 -7.22
C TRP A 76 7.46 -24.74 -8.63
N ALA A 77 6.99 -23.84 -9.49
CA ALA A 77 6.72 -24.15 -10.89
C ALA A 77 7.99 -24.64 -11.60
N ASP A 78 9.13 -23.96 -11.39
CA ASP A 78 10.43 -24.34 -11.96
C ASP A 78 10.87 -25.74 -11.48
N LYS A 79 10.73 -26.03 -10.18
CA LYS A 79 11.04 -27.35 -9.62
C LYS A 79 10.14 -28.44 -10.21
N ALA A 80 8.85 -28.17 -10.37
CA ALA A 80 7.90 -29.11 -10.96
C ALA A 80 8.20 -29.35 -12.44
N GLU A 81 8.56 -28.31 -13.20
CA GLU A 81 8.94 -28.44 -14.60
C GLU A 81 10.21 -29.29 -14.75
N ALA A 82 11.25 -29.04 -13.95
CA ALA A 82 12.48 -29.83 -13.96
C ALA A 82 12.20 -31.31 -13.63
N LEU A 83 11.25 -31.57 -12.74
CA LEU A 83 10.86 -32.92 -12.36
C LEU A 83 10.12 -33.65 -13.49
N VAL A 84 9.18 -32.98 -14.15
CA VAL A 84 8.38 -33.56 -15.25
C VAL A 84 9.20 -33.74 -16.53
N THR A 85 10.17 -32.85 -16.78
CA THR A 85 11.06 -32.93 -17.95
C THR A 85 12.27 -33.85 -17.75
N GLY A 86 12.44 -34.41 -16.55
CA GLY A 86 13.50 -35.37 -16.25
C GLY A 86 13.42 -36.64 -17.10
N ASN A 87 14.55 -37.07 -17.65
CA ASN A 87 14.63 -38.28 -18.49
C ASN A 87 14.53 -39.57 -17.65
N ILE A 88 13.71 -40.52 -18.10
CA ILE A 88 13.66 -41.88 -17.55
C ILE A 88 14.79 -42.70 -18.16
N ILE A 89 15.70 -43.19 -17.31
CA ILE A 89 16.74 -44.12 -17.75
C ILE A 89 16.14 -45.53 -17.73
N TRP A 90 15.90 -46.08 -18.91
CA TRP A 90 15.38 -47.44 -19.06
C TRP A 90 16.44 -48.47 -18.68
N SER A 91 16.37 -48.96 -17.44
CA SER A 91 17.29 -49.93 -16.84
C SER A 91 16.55 -51.16 -16.29
N SER A 92 17.18 -51.96 -15.43
CA SER A 92 16.51 -53.13 -14.83
C SER A 92 15.28 -52.74 -14.00
N ALA A 93 14.34 -53.68 -13.80
CA ALA A 93 13.07 -53.42 -13.11
C ALA A 93 13.24 -52.90 -11.67
N SER A 94 14.26 -53.38 -10.94
CA SER A 94 14.59 -52.89 -9.58
C SER A 94 15.06 -51.44 -9.60
N GLN A 95 15.91 -51.07 -10.56
CA GLN A 95 16.40 -49.71 -10.74
C GLN A 95 15.28 -48.75 -11.16
N LEU A 96 14.33 -49.19 -12.00
CA LEU A 96 13.15 -48.41 -12.35
C LEU A 96 12.22 -48.19 -11.14
N GLN A 97 11.99 -49.21 -10.32
CA GLN A 97 11.22 -49.07 -9.08
C GLN A 97 11.88 -48.10 -8.09
N GLU A 98 13.21 -48.08 -8.03
CA GLU A 98 13.95 -47.13 -7.19
C GLU A 98 13.81 -45.70 -7.70
N GLN A 99 13.87 -45.47 -9.02
CA GLN A 99 13.60 -44.16 -9.62
C GLN A 99 12.18 -43.65 -9.36
N ILE A 100 11.16 -44.50 -9.45
CA ILE A 100 9.77 -44.14 -9.11
C ILE A 100 9.67 -43.69 -7.65
N ARG A 101 10.32 -44.42 -6.74
CA ARG A 101 10.29 -44.13 -5.30
C ARG A 101 10.99 -42.80 -4.99
N ALA A 102 12.15 -42.56 -5.61
CA ALA A 102 12.86 -41.30 -5.49
C ALA A 102 12.01 -40.13 -6.01
N HIS A 103 11.36 -40.28 -7.16
CA HIS A 103 10.47 -39.27 -7.74
C HIS A 103 9.28 -38.95 -6.82
N GLN A 104 8.67 -39.96 -6.18
CA GLN A 104 7.59 -39.76 -5.21
C GLN A 104 8.05 -38.99 -3.96
N VAL A 105 9.24 -39.31 -3.44
CA VAL A 105 9.83 -38.58 -2.29
C VAL A 105 10.15 -37.13 -2.67
N THR A 106 10.71 -36.90 -3.86
CA THR A 106 10.99 -35.54 -4.37
C THR A 106 9.70 -34.76 -4.61
N CYS A 107 8.66 -35.37 -5.18
CA CYS A 107 7.32 -34.76 -5.30
C CYS A 107 6.74 -34.35 -3.95
N ALA A 108 6.88 -35.20 -2.93
CA ALA A 108 6.46 -34.86 -1.58
C ALA A 108 7.30 -33.70 -1.00
N ALA A 109 8.59 -33.62 -1.33
CA ALA A 109 9.53 -32.68 -0.71
C ALA A 109 9.38 -31.19 -1.06
N ILE A 110 9.41 -30.68 -2.30
CA ILE A 110 8.25 -30.82 -3.18
C ILE A 110 7.11 -30.07 -2.50
N ILE A 111 5.99 -30.75 -2.31
CA ILE A 111 4.73 -30.31 -1.67
C ILE A 111 4.88 -29.72 -0.24
N PHE A 112 5.95 -30.01 0.50
CA PHE A 112 6.07 -29.67 1.94
C PHE A 112 7.20 -28.69 2.32
N GLN A 113 7.91 -28.08 1.37
CA GLN A 113 8.97 -27.07 1.61
C GLN A 113 8.60 -25.66 1.13
#